data_AF-A0A5K1BVW7-F1
#
_entry.id   AF-A0A5K1BVW7-F1
#
_cell.length_a   1.000
_cell.length_b   1.000
_cell.length_c   1.000
_cell.angle_alpha   90.00
_cell.angle_beta   90.00
_cell.angle_gamma   90.00
#
_symmetry.space_group_name_H-M   'P 1'
#
loop_
_entity.id
_entity.type
_entity.pdbx_description
1 polymer ?
#
loop_
_entity_poly.entity_id
_entity_poly.type
_entity_poly.pdbx_seq_one_letter_code
_entity_poly.pdbx_strand_id
1 'polypeptide(L)' 'VVFYKKIHKVFFLQTIPKAPSGKILRKDLKAKLAALSTN' A
#
# COMPACT_ATOMS: atom_id res chain seq x y z
N VAL A 1 -3.24 18.71 12.11
CA VAL A 1 -2.86 18.21 10.76
C VAL A 1 -1.79 19.12 10.19
N VAL A 2 -0.54 18.67 10.13
CA VAL A 2 0.52 19.41 9.42
C VAL A 2 0.32 19.20 7.93
N PHE A 3 0.41 20.26 7.11
CA PHE A 3 0.04 20.24 5.69
C PHE A 3 0.65 19.08 4.90
N TYR A 4 1.95 18.80 5.09
CA TYR A 4 2.66 17.75 4.36
C TYR A 4 2.30 16.32 4.81
N LYS A 5 1.70 16.14 5.98
CA LYS A 5 1.30 14.82 6.50
C LYS A 5 -0.11 14.43 6.08
N LYS A 6 -0.77 15.20 5.22
CA LYS A 6 -2.09 14.86 4.69
C LYS A 6 -1.96 13.65 3.76
N ILE A 7 -2.84 12.66 3.94
CA ILE A 7 -2.90 11.46 3.09
C ILE A 7 -3.68 11.80 1.83
N HIS A 8 -3.11 11.55 0.64
CA HIS A 8 -3.74 11.91 -0.64
C HIS A 8 -4.66 10.82 -1.21
N LYS A 9 -4.31 9.55 -1.02
CA LYS A 9 -5.04 8.40 -1.57
C LYS A 9 -4.99 7.25 -0.59
N VAL A 10 -6.09 6.54 -0.43
CA VAL A 10 -6.23 5.37 0.44
C VAL A 10 -6.80 4.23 -0.37
N PHE A 11 -6.19 3.06 -0.24
CA PHE A 11 -6.63 1.83 -0.88
C PHE A 11 -6.86 0.79 0.21
N PHE A 12 -8.01 0.14 0.18
CA PHE A 12 -8.35 -0.92 1.12
C PHE A 12 -8.03 -2.28 0.50
N LEU A 13 -7.32 -3.11 1.27
CA LEU A 13 -6.95 -4.46 0.89
C LEU A 13 -7.34 -5.40 2.02
N GLN A 14 -7.64 -6.65 1.67
CA GLN A 14 -8.00 -7.68 2.65
C GLN A 14 -6.81 -8.02 3.57
N THR A 15 -5.59 -8.04 3.03
CA THR A 15 -4.38 -8.38 3.79
C THR A 15 -3.16 -7.56 3.35
N ILE A 16 -2.34 -7.16 4.34
CA ILE A 16 -1.04 -6.50 4.12
C ILE A 16 0.02 -7.60 3.92
N PRO A 17 0.73 -7.63 2.77
CA PRO A 17 1.83 -8.58 2.53
C PRO A 17 2.97 -8.36 3.52
N LYS A 18 3.29 -9.41 4.28
CA LYS A 18 4.40 -9.42 5.25
C LYS A 18 5.28 -10.64 5.00
N ALA A 19 6.58 -10.47 5.19
CA ALA A 19 7.51 -11.58 5.32
C ALA A 19 7.29 -12.30 6.67
N PRO A 20 7.79 -13.54 6.84
CA PRO A 20 7.73 -14.26 8.11
C PRO A 20 8.36 -13.50 9.30
N SER A 21 9.32 -12.61 9.03
CA SER A 21 9.93 -11.71 10.01
C SER A 21 9.12 -10.45 10.33
N GLY A 22 7.92 -10.30 9.76
CA GLY A 22 7.06 -9.12 9.92
C GLY A 22 7.36 -7.96 8.97
N LYS A 23 8.41 -8.06 8.14
CA LYS A 23 8.76 -7.02 7.16
C LYS A 23 7.63 -6.85 6.14
N ILE A 24 7.08 -5.63 6.05
CA ILE A 24 6.10 -5.28 5.01
C ILE A 24 6.78 -5.27 3.64
N LEU A 25 6.25 -6.04 2.70
CA LEU A 25 6.82 -6.19 1.36
C LEU A 25 6.26 -5.12 0.42
N ARG A 26 7.00 -4.00 0.28
CA ARG A 26 6.62 -2.89 -0.61
C ARG A 26 6.51 -3.28 -2.07
N LYS A 27 7.28 -4.28 -2.54
CA LYS A 27 7.22 -4.78 -3.93
C LYS A 27 5.82 -5.32 -4.27
N ASP A 28 5.23 -6.09 -3.36
CA ASP A 28 3.94 -6.74 -3.57
C ASP A 28 2.81 -5.72 -3.40
N LEU A 29 2.98 -4.75 -2.49
CA LEU A 29 2.07 -3.61 -2.37
C LEU A 29 2.04 -2.75 -3.64
N LYS A 30 3.19 -2.48 -4.26
CA LYS A 30 3.25 -1.75 -5.55
C LYS A 30 2.58 -2.55 -6.68
N ALA A 31 2.78 -3.86 -6.73
CA ALA A 31 2.12 -4.72 -7.72
C ALA A 31 0.60 -4.69 -7.57
N LYS A 32 0.08 -4.79 -6.34
CA LYS A 32 -1.36 -4.67 -6.05
C LYS A 32 -1.92 -3.29 -6.39
N LEU A 33 -1.15 -2.22 -6.18
CA LEU A 33 -1.55 -0.86 -6.55
C LEU A 33 -1.64 -0.69 -8.07
N ALA A 34 -0.66 -1.22 -8.82
CA ALA A 34 -0.68 -1.17 -10.28
C ALA A 34 -1.90 -1.88 -10.86
N ALA A 35 -2.23 -3.08 -10.35
CA ALA A 35 -3.41 -3.83 -10.75
C ALA A 35 -4.74 -3.08 -10.53
N LEU A 36 -4.80 -2.17 -9.55
CA LEU A 36 -6.01 -1.39 -9.27
C LEU A 36 -6.10 -0.09 -10.09
N SER A 37 -4.97 0.37 -10.65
CA SER A 37 -4.87 1.65 -11.36
C SER A 37 -5.07 1.55 -12.87
N THR A 38 -5.02 0.35 -13.45
CA THR A 38 -5.22 0.13 -14.88
C THR A 38 -6.71 0.11 -15.19
N ASN A 39 -7.26 1.26 -15.58
CA ASN A 39 -8.56 1.45 -16.22
C ASN A 39 -8.46 2.62 -17.20
#